data_AF-A0A2E0YXR9-F1
#
_entry.id   AF-A0A2E0YXR9-F1
#
_cell.length_a   1.000
_cell.length_b   1.000
_cell.length_c   1.000
_cell.angle_alpha   90.00
_cell.angle_beta   90.00
_cell.angle_gamma   90.00
#
_symmetry.space_group_name_H-M   'P 1'
#
loop_
_entity.id
_entity.type
_entity.pdbx_description
1 polymer ?
#
loop_
_entity_poly.entity_id
_entity_poly.type
_entity_poly.pdbx_seq_one_letter_code
_entity_poly.pdbx_strand_id
1 'polypeptide(L)' 'MSSVPHELAWGDVLFSPVLPVFALALLGAWLSVGLLNKLRLSRYIMFPSVTFLALMATYIMLMNAFWLRI' A
#
# COMPACT_ATOMS: atom_id res chain seq x y z
N MET A 1 -20.41 -17.79 -7.02
CA MET A 1 -20.41 -17.94 -5.54
C MET A 1 -19.45 -16.91 -4.98
N SER A 2 -20.03 -15.95 -4.24
CA SER A 2 -19.43 -14.77 -3.59
C SER A 2 -18.39 -13.97 -4.38
N SER A 3 -18.88 -13.20 -5.35
CA SER A 3 -18.24 -11.96 -5.80
C SER A 3 -18.06 -11.05 -4.59
N VAL A 4 -16.81 -10.88 -4.15
CA VAL A 4 -16.41 -9.99 -3.05
C VAL A 4 -17.19 -8.68 -3.17
N PRO A 5 -18.15 -8.37 -2.26
CA PRO A 5 -18.90 -7.14 -2.39
C PRO A 5 -17.91 -6.01 -2.10
N HIS A 6 -17.80 -5.09 -3.05
CA HIS A 6 -16.87 -3.95 -3.07
C HIS A 6 -17.27 -2.86 -2.05
N GLU A 7 -17.84 -3.29 -0.94
CA GLU A 7 -18.40 -2.47 0.12
C GLU A 7 -17.85 -3.05 1.42
N LEU A 8 -16.68 -2.58 1.86
CA LEU A 8 -16.26 -2.79 3.24
C LEU A 8 -17.23 -2.00 4.13
N ALA A 9 -18.43 -2.55 4.36
CA ALA A 9 -19.41 -2.00 5.27
C ALA A 9 -18.97 -2.37 6.70
N TRP A 10 -18.26 -1.46 7.36
CA TRP A 10 -17.99 -1.60 8.79
C TRP A 10 -19.10 -0.87 9.54
N GLY A 11 -20.07 -1.62 10.06
CA GLY A 11 -21.14 -1.08 10.89
C GLY A 11 -21.92 0.07 10.24
N ASP A 12 -22.36 -0.12 8.99
CA ASP A 12 -23.24 0.80 8.23
C ASP A 12 -22.56 2.01 7.55
N VAL A 13 -21.23 2.13 7.63
CA VAL A 13 -20.47 3.14 6.87
C VAL A 13 -19.92 2.54 5.57
N LEU A 14 -20.38 3.06 4.42
CA LEU A 14 -19.82 2.73 3.11
C LEU A 14 -18.41 3.30 2.98
N PHE A 15 -17.40 2.47 3.22
CA PHE A 15 -16.01 2.84 2.94
C PHE A 15 -15.66 2.51 1.50
N SER A 16 -15.08 3.49 0.80
CA SER A 16 -14.47 3.24 -0.51
C SER A 16 -13.39 2.17 -0.36
N PRO A 17 -13.40 1.10 -1.16
CA PRO A 17 -12.40 0.03 -1.10
C PRO A 17 -10.97 0.54 -1.35
N VAL A 18 -10.82 1.75 -1.90
CA VAL A 18 -9.53 2.41 -2.13
C VAL A 18 -8.88 2.90 -0.84
N LEU A 19 -9.68 3.26 0.17
CA LEU A 19 -9.19 3.81 1.44
C LEU A 19 -8.29 2.83 2.22
N PRO A 20 -8.72 1.57 2.49
CA PRO A 20 -7.86 0.59 3.15
C PRO A 20 -6.63 0.22 2.31
N VAL A 21 -6.75 0.24 0.98
CA VAL A 21 -5.62 -0.03 0.07
C VAL A 21 -4.54 1.02 0.23
N PHE A 22 -4.91 2.30 0.19
CA PHE A 22 -3.96 3.38 0.40
C PHE A 22 -3.35 3.37 1.79
N ALA A 23 -4.16 3.11 2.84
CA ALA A 23 -3.67 3.05 4.21
C ALA A 23 -2.63 1.93 4.40
N LEU A 24 -2.92 0.73 3.89
CA LEU A 24 -2.01 -0.42 3.98
C LEU A 24 -0.75 -0.21 3.12
N ALA A 25 -0.89 0.35 1.92
CA ALA A 25 0.25 0.70 1.08
C ALA A 25 1.14 1.75 1.75
N LEU A 26 0.55 2.75 2.41
CA LEU A 26 1.27 3.77 3.18
C LEU A 26 2.07 3.16 4.31
N LEU A 27 1.44 2.28 5.10
CA LEU A 27 2.13 1.57 6.18
C LEU A 27 3.26 0.69 5.64
N GLY A 28 3.03 -0.06 4.54
CA GLY A 28 4.04 -0.90 3.92
C GLY A 28 5.24 -0.10 3.37
N ALA A 29 4.98 1.03 2.70
CA ALA A 29 6.02 1.91 2.20
C ALA A 29 6.81 2.54 3.35
N TRP A 30 6.13 2.95 4.43
CA TRP A 30 6.78 3.56 5.58
C TRP A 30 7.67 2.57 6.33
N LEU A 31 7.20 1.33 6.54
CA LEU A 31 8.00 0.25 7.09
C LEU A 31 9.21 -0.07 6.21
N SER A 32 9.03 -0.13 4.89
CA SER A 32 10.11 -0.39 3.93
C SER A 32 11.19 0.69 3.96
N VAL A 33 10.80 1.97 4.01
CA VAL A 33 11.75 3.09 4.16
C VAL A 33 12.44 3.05 5.52
N GLY A 34 11.71 2.73 6.60
CA GLY A 34 12.30 2.50 7.92
C GLY A 34 13.36 1.40 7.90
N LEU A 35 13.09 0.30 7.20
CA LEU A 35 14.04 -0.80 7.03
C LEU A 35 15.25 -0.39 6.18
N LEU A 36 15.05 0.33 5.07
CA LEU A 36 16.12 0.88 4.23
C LEU A 36 17.04 1.79 5.03
N ASN A 37 16.47 2.65 5.88
CA ASN A 37 17.23 3.51 6.79
C ASN A 37 18.02 2.69 7.81
N LYS A 38 17.40 1.68 8.43
CA LYS A 38 18.06 0.80 9.42
C LYS A 38 19.22 0.03 8.81
N LEU A 39 19.07 -0.44 7.57
CA LEU A 39 20.11 -1.17 6.83
C LEU A 39 21.15 -0.22 6.18
N ARG A 40 21.02 1.10 6.36
CA ARG A 40 21.85 2.13 5.73
C ARG A 40 21.85 2.08 4.19
N LEU A 41 20.84 1.44 3.59
CA LEU A 41 20.68 1.37 2.13
C LEU A 41 20.24 2.71 1.54
N SER A 42 19.71 3.62 2.36
CA SER A 42 19.35 4.97 1.95
C SER A 42 20.52 5.76 1.36
N ARG A 43 21.77 5.36 1.63
CA ARG A 43 22.97 5.94 1.00
C ARG A 43 23.05 5.70 -0.52
N TYR A 44 22.36 4.68 -1.02
CA TYR A 44 22.33 4.32 -2.44
C TYR A 44 21.14 4.93 -3.18
N ILE A 45 20.22 5.58 -2.45
CA ILE A 45 19.02 6.17 -3.02
C ILE A 45 19.29 7.65 -3.27
N MET A 46 19.33 8.03 -4.55
CA MET A 46 19.54 9.43 -4.96
C MET A 46 18.32 10.31 -4.63
N PHE A 47 17.10 9.78 -4.76
CA PHE A 47 15.85 10.52 -4.59
C PHE A 47 14.89 9.82 -3.61
N PRO A 48 14.99 10.09 -2.29
CA PRO A 48 14.22 9.39 -1.27
C PRO A 48 12.69 9.54 -1.45
N SER A 49 12.22 10.71 -1.88
CA SER A 49 10.79 10.96 -2.12
C SER A 49 10.23 10.11 -3.28
N VAL A 50 11.02 9.94 -4.35
CA VAL A 50 10.62 9.13 -5.51
C VAL A 50 10.60 7.66 -5.14
N THR A 51 11.57 7.19 -4.35
CA THR A 51 11.58 5.81 -3.86
C THR A 51 10.38 5.52 -2.95
N PHE A 52 9.98 6.47 -2.10
CA PHE A 52 8.77 6.31 -1.30
C PHE A 52 7.51 6.17 -2.17
N LEU A 53 7.36 7.02 -3.20
CA LEU A 53 6.26 6.91 -4.16
C LEU A 53 6.29 5.60 -4.95
N ALA A 54 7.48 5.12 -5.33
CA ALA A 54 7.64 3.84 -6.02
C ALA A 54 7.23 2.66 -5.12
N LEU A 55 7.61 2.68 -3.84
CA LEU A 55 7.20 1.67 -2.85
C LEU A 55 5.69 1.70 -2.64
N MET A 56 5.10 2.88 -2.49
CA MET A 56 3.64 3.07 -2.42
C MET A 56 2.93 2.44 -3.60
N ALA A 57 3.35 2.78 -4.83
CA ALA A 57 2.76 2.25 -6.05
C ALA A 57 2.93 0.72 -6.14
N THR A 58 4.08 0.20 -5.72
CA THR A 58 4.35 -1.24 -5.69
C THR A 58 3.38 -1.96 -4.74
N TYR A 59 3.17 -1.45 -3.53
CA TYR A 59 2.22 -2.05 -2.59
C TYR A 59 0.77 -1.97 -3.07
N ILE A 60 0.37 -0.86 -3.71
CA ILE A 60 -0.96 -0.74 -4.32
C ILE A 60 -1.14 -1.78 -5.43
N MET A 61 -0.16 -1.92 -6.33
CA MET A 61 -0.20 -2.94 -7.39
C MET A 61 -0.25 -4.36 -6.83
N LEU A 62 0.50 -4.63 -5.77
CA LEU A 62 0.52 -5.92 -5.10
C LEU A 62 -0.85 -6.23 -4.48
N MET A 63 -1.45 -5.26 -3.80
CA MET A 63 -2.82 -5.40 -3.27
C MET A 63 -3.85 -5.56 -4.39
N ASN A 64 -3.69 -4.89 -5.53
CA ASN A 64 -4.56 -5.10 -6.68
C ASN A 64 -4.47 -6.54 -7.20
N ALA A 65 -3.24 -7.02 -7.42
CA ALA A 65 -2.97 -8.35 -7.97
C ALA A 65 -3.43 -9.49 -7.05
N PHE A 66 -3.23 -9.36 -5.74
CA PHE A 66 -3.49 -10.43 -4.77
C PHE A 66 -4.87 -10.33 -4.10
N TRP A 67 -5.35 -9.11 -3.79
CA TRP A 67 -6.55 -8.90 -2.98
C TRP A 67 -7.79 -8.53 -3.80
N LEU A 68 -7.66 -7.54 -4.68
CA LEU A 68 -8.83 -7.00 -5.37
C LEU A 68 -9.20 -7.79 -6.62
N ARG A 69 -8.24 -8.46 -7.29
CA ARG A 69 -8.46 -9.15 -8.58
C ARG A 69 -9.42 -8.35 -9.50
N ILE A 70 -9.18 -7.04 -9.58
CA ILE A 70 -9.79 -6.16 -10.57
C ILE A 70 -9.09 -6.41 -11.90
#